data_AF-A0AAN7UHM5-F1
#
_entry.id   AF-A0AAN7UHM5-F1
#
_cell.length_a   1.000
_cell.length_b   1.000
_cell.length_c   1.000
_cell.angle_alpha   90.00
_cell.angle_beta   90.00
_cell.angle_gamma   90.00
#
_symmetry.space_group_name_H-M   'P 1'
#
loop_
_entity.id
_entity.type
_entity.pdbx_description
1 polymer ?
#
loop_
_entity_poly.entity_id
_entity_poly.type
_entity_poly.pdbx_seq_one_letter_code
_entity_poly.pdbx_strand_id
1 'polypeptide(L)'
;MLFISLILATLFAVIVETEATCYDTGGSIHDNFVPCNAAAEVSVCCGRNDYCLDNGLCLDAGGDNIFTVQGCTSQTWEAPCKQYCPGLPREFENILDAS
;
A
#
# COMPACT_ATOMS: atom_id res chain seq x y z
N MET A 1 5.19 -12.22 44.93
CA MET A 1 6.03 -11.16 44.31
C MET A 1 6.68 -11.63 43.02
N LEU A 2 7.39 -12.77 42.98
CA LEU A 2 7.98 -13.32 41.73
C LEU A 2 6.99 -13.53 40.57
N PHE A 3 5.78 -14.00 40.86
CA PHE A 3 4.75 -14.26 39.84
C PHE A 3 4.18 -12.97 39.20
N ILE A 4 4.14 -11.85 39.94
CA ILE A 4 3.67 -10.56 39.42
C ILE A 4 4.72 -9.97 38.46
N SER A 5 6.01 -10.15 38.79
CA SER A 5 7.13 -9.74 37.95
C SER A 5 7.20 -10.48 36.61
N LEU A 6 6.82 -11.77 36.58
CA LEU A 6 6.75 -12.56 35.35
C LEU A 6 5.62 -12.11 34.41
N ILE A 7 4.46 -11.75 34.99
CA ILE A 7 3.27 -11.28 34.23
C ILE A 7 3.51 -9.89 33.63
N LEU A 8 4.21 -8.99 34.35
CA LEU A 8 4.57 -7.68 33.82
C LEU A 8 5.58 -7.76 32.66
N ALA A 9 6.48 -8.76 32.66
CA ALA A 9 7.48 -8.93 31.62
C ALA A 9 6.90 -9.42 30.28
N THR A 10 5.77 -10.15 30.30
CA THR A 10 5.11 -10.64 29.07
C THR A 10 4.15 -9.61 28.46
N LEU A 11 3.72 -8.59 29.21
CA LEU A 11 2.81 -7.54 28.69
C LEU A 11 3.47 -6.56 27.70
N PHE A 12 4.80 -6.58 27.60
CA PHE A 12 5.58 -5.75 26.66
C PHE A 12 5.94 -6.50 25.37
N ALA A 13 5.14 -7.47 24.93
CA ALA A 13 5.20 -7.95 23.56
C ALA A 13 4.74 -6.82 22.64
N VAL A 14 5.67 -5.96 22.25
CA VAL A 14 5.47 -4.91 21.25
C VAL A 14 5.10 -5.62 19.95
N ILE A 15 3.84 -5.52 19.58
CA ILE A 15 3.36 -5.92 18.25
C ILE A 15 3.94 -4.88 17.28
N VAL A 16 5.04 -5.23 16.61
CA VAL A 16 5.54 -4.43 15.49
C VAL A 16 4.63 -4.76 14.32
N GLU A 17 3.66 -3.88 14.06
CA GLU A 17 2.86 -3.93 12.84
C GLU A 17 3.79 -3.54 11.69
N THR A 18 4.20 -4.53 10.89
CA THR A 18 4.91 -4.28 9.65
C THR A 18 3.93 -3.64 8.69
N GLU A 19 4.21 -2.43 8.19
CA GLU A 19 3.38 -1.83 7.16
C GLU A 19 3.29 -2.79 5.96
N ALA A 20 2.07 -3.01 5.48
CA ALA A 20 1.83 -3.91 4.36
C ALA A 20 2.60 -3.45 3.12
N THR A 21 3.21 -4.39 2.40
CA THR A 21 3.91 -4.10 1.14
C THR A 21 2.92 -3.53 0.14
N CYS A 22 3.27 -2.41 -0.48
CA CYS A 22 2.48 -1.80 -1.54
C CYS A 22 3.07 -2.13 -2.91
N TYR A 23 2.20 -2.41 -3.87
CA TYR A 23 2.52 -2.70 -5.25
C TYR A 23 1.89 -1.65 -6.16
N ASP A 24 2.59 -1.25 -7.21
CA ASP A 24 2.06 -0.40 -8.27
C ASP A 24 1.07 -1.15 -9.17
N THR A 25 0.53 -0.46 -10.18
CA THR A 25 -0.41 -1.03 -11.17
C THR A 25 0.18 -2.14 -12.03
N GLY A 26 1.50 -2.30 -12.08
CA GLY A 26 2.20 -3.41 -12.73
C GLY A 26 2.51 -4.59 -11.78
N GLY A 27 2.18 -4.46 -10.49
CA GLY A 27 2.48 -5.47 -9.47
C GLY A 27 3.93 -5.45 -9.00
N SER A 28 4.66 -4.36 -9.23
CA SER A 28 6.02 -4.14 -8.72
C SER A 28 5.96 -3.45 -7.37
N ILE A 29 6.90 -3.77 -6.47
CA ILE A 29 6.96 -3.18 -5.13
C ILE A 29 7.25 -1.68 -5.23
N HIS A 30 6.55 -0.87 -4.45
CA HIS A 30 6.72 0.58 -4.39
C HIS A 30 6.91 1.08 -2.95
N ASP A 31 8.17 1.21 -2.51
CA ASP A 31 8.56 1.46 -1.10
C ASP A 31 8.10 2.82 -0.52
N ASN A 32 7.77 3.77 -1.40
CA ASN A 32 7.29 5.10 -1.01
C ASN A 32 5.77 5.17 -0.86
N PHE A 33 5.05 4.09 -1.14
CA PHE A 33 3.62 4.00 -0.91
C PHE A 33 3.33 3.38 0.46
N VAL A 34 2.19 3.77 1.04
CA VAL A 34 1.69 3.27 2.32
C VAL A 34 0.23 2.86 2.18
N PRO A 35 -0.22 1.83 2.92
CA PRO A 35 -1.61 1.41 2.88
C PRO A 35 -2.52 2.48 3.50
N CYS A 36 -3.63 2.78 2.82
CA CYS A 36 -4.65 3.73 3.30
C CYS A 36 -5.41 3.20 4.52
N ASN A 37 -5.47 1.89 4.68
CA ASN A 37 -5.99 1.21 5.85
C ASN A 37 -5.01 0.10 6.23
N ALA A 38 -4.15 0.38 7.20
CA ALA A 38 -3.14 -0.56 7.69
C ALA A 38 -3.74 -1.82 8.34
N ALA A 39 -4.95 -1.74 8.88
CA ALA A 39 -5.63 -2.85 9.53
C ALA A 39 -6.38 -3.78 8.55
N ALA A 40 -6.47 -3.41 7.26
CA ALA A 40 -7.14 -4.23 6.25
C ALA A 40 -6.17 -5.24 5.62
N GLU A 41 -6.67 -6.44 5.32
CA GLU A 41 -5.90 -7.47 4.61
C GLU A 41 -5.50 -6.99 3.20
N VAL A 42 -6.43 -6.36 2.49
CA VAL A 42 -6.18 -5.69 1.20
C VAL A 42 -6.60 -4.23 1.30
N SER A 43 -5.70 -3.33 0.90
CA SER A 43 -5.88 -1.88 0.98
C SER A 43 -5.33 -1.18 -0.26
N VAL A 44 -5.96 -0.07 -0.64
CA VAL A 44 -5.36 0.87 -1.59
C VAL A 44 -4.12 1.47 -0.95
N CYS A 45 -3.08 1.64 -1.74
CA CYS A 45 -1.87 2.32 -1.32
C CYS A 45 -1.73 3.67 -2.01
N CYS A 46 -1.35 4.67 -1.24
CA CYS A 46 -1.07 6.02 -1.74
C CYS A 46 0.35 6.46 -1.37
N GLY A 47 0.86 7.51 -2.02
CA GLY A 47 2.09 8.17 -1.62
C GLY A 47 2.02 8.64 -0.16
N ARG A 48 3.16 8.64 0.54
CA ARG A 48 3.22 9.08 1.95
C ARG A 48 2.65 10.47 2.23
N ASN A 49 2.61 11.34 1.23
CA ASN A 49 2.10 12.71 1.35
C ASN A 49 0.68 12.89 0.78
N ASP A 50 0.08 11.83 0.26
CA ASP A 50 -1.20 11.89 -0.45
C ASP A 50 -2.36 11.63 0.51
N TYR A 51 -3.54 12.17 0.17
CA TYR A 51 -4.75 11.85 0.92
C TYR A 51 -5.41 10.60 0.35
N CYS A 52 -5.65 9.64 1.24
CA CYS A 52 -6.48 8.47 0.98
C CYS A 52 -7.96 8.86 0.94
N LEU A 53 -8.65 8.45 -0.11
CA LEU A 53 -10.09 8.69 -0.29
C LEU A 53 -10.87 7.38 -0.24
N ASP A 54 -12.07 7.41 0.34
CA ASP A 54 -12.93 6.22 0.51
C ASP A 54 -13.37 5.59 -0.84
N ASN A 55 -13.23 6.31 -1.94
CA ASN A 55 -13.51 5.80 -3.29
C ASN A 55 -12.33 5.04 -3.92
N GLY A 56 -11.26 4.81 -3.17
CA GLY A 56 -10.08 4.08 -3.61
C GLY A 56 -9.12 4.89 -4.48
N LEU A 57 -9.20 6.22 -4.40
CA LEU A 57 -8.28 7.14 -5.07
C LEU A 57 -7.33 7.81 -4.08
N CYS A 58 -6.21 8.26 -4.60
CA CYS A 58 -5.21 9.07 -3.92
C CYS A 58 -5.30 10.50 -4.46
N LEU A 59 -5.36 11.50 -3.58
CA LEU A 59 -5.18 12.90 -3.96
C LEU A 59 -3.73 13.30 -3.70
N ASP A 60 -3.01 13.69 -4.76
CA ASP A 60 -1.62 14.17 -4.67
C ASP A 60 -1.57 15.55 -4.02
N ALA A 61 -1.59 15.56 -2.68
CA ALA A 61 -1.51 16.78 -1.90
C ALA A 61 -0.10 17.39 -1.85
N GLY A 62 0.92 16.61 -2.25
CA GLY A 62 2.31 17.05 -2.34
C GLY A 62 2.69 17.67 -3.69
N GLY A 63 1.88 17.45 -4.73
CA GLY A 63 2.16 17.85 -6.11
C GLY A 63 1.01 18.61 -6.75
N ASP A 64 0.34 17.99 -7.72
CA ASP A 64 -0.56 18.68 -8.65
C ASP A 64 -2.04 18.66 -8.27
N ASN A 65 -2.40 18.07 -7.13
CA ASN A 65 -3.77 17.87 -6.65
C ASN A 65 -4.63 17.04 -7.62
N ILE A 66 -4.03 16.13 -8.39
CA ILE A 66 -4.75 15.19 -9.24
C ILE A 66 -5.15 13.95 -8.43
N PHE A 67 -6.32 13.40 -8.79
CA PHE A 67 -6.77 12.11 -8.27
C PHE A 67 -6.18 10.97 -9.10
N THR A 68 -5.49 10.05 -8.44
CA THR A 68 -4.80 8.95 -9.10
C THR A 68 -5.14 7.61 -8.43
N VAL A 69 -4.96 6.54 -9.21
CA VAL A 69 -4.92 5.17 -8.71
C VAL A 69 -3.45 4.80 -8.68
N GLN A 70 -2.89 4.63 -7.49
CA GLN A 70 -1.44 4.52 -7.33
C GLN A 70 -1.01 3.08 -7.06
N GLY A 71 -1.43 2.50 -5.94
CA GLY A 71 -1.04 1.15 -5.59
C GLY A 71 -2.07 0.36 -4.79
N CYS A 72 -1.71 -0.88 -4.50
CA CYS A 72 -2.49 -1.84 -3.73
C CYS A 72 -1.57 -2.70 -2.88
N THR A 73 -2.04 -3.17 -1.71
CA THR A 73 -1.29 -4.18 -0.94
C THR A 73 -1.37 -5.58 -1.55
N SER A 74 -2.30 -5.81 -2.48
CA SER A 74 -2.38 -7.02 -3.29
C SER A 74 -1.57 -6.86 -4.58
N GLN A 75 -0.56 -7.71 -4.78
CA GLN A 75 0.24 -7.75 -6.00
C GLN A 75 -0.62 -8.05 -7.26
N THR A 76 -1.70 -8.80 -7.08
CA THR A 76 -2.64 -9.20 -8.13
C THR A 76 -3.87 -8.28 -8.21
N TRP A 77 -3.87 -7.15 -7.48
CA TRP A 77 -4.94 -6.16 -7.50
C TRP A 77 -6.31 -6.71 -7.10
N GLU A 78 -6.34 -7.57 -6.09
CA GLU A 78 -7.58 -8.07 -5.50
C GLU A 78 -8.42 -6.95 -4.87
N ALA A 79 -9.72 -7.19 -4.75
CA ALA A 79 -10.64 -6.22 -4.14
C ALA A 79 -10.21 -5.88 -2.69
N PRO A 80 -10.34 -4.62 -2.25
CA PRO A 80 -11.11 -3.53 -2.88
C PRO A 80 -10.32 -2.73 -3.93
N CYS A 81 -9.07 -3.09 -4.21
CA CYS A 81 -8.31 -2.41 -5.26
C CYS A 81 -8.98 -2.66 -6.61
N LYS A 82 -8.94 -1.64 -7.47
CA LYS A 82 -9.46 -1.73 -8.82
C LYS A 82 -8.42 -1.22 -9.78
N GLN A 83 -7.90 -2.14 -10.59
CA GLN A 83 -6.92 -1.81 -11.61
C GLN A 83 -7.65 -1.18 -12.79
N TYR A 84 -7.47 0.12 -12.96
CA TYR A 84 -7.93 0.84 -14.14
C TYR A 84 -6.79 0.87 -15.14
N CYS A 85 -7.06 0.52 -16.39
CA CYS A 85 -6.04 0.43 -17.44
C CYS A 85 -4.85 -0.46 -17.01
N PRO A 86 -5.06 -1.77 -16.77
CA PRO A 86 -3.93 -2.68 -16.61
C PRO A 86 -3.03 -2.48 -17.82
N GLY A 87 -1.77 -2.13 -17.59
CA GLY A 87 -0.82 -1.85 -18.67
C GLY A 87 -0.72 -3.03 -19.66
N LEU A 88 0.07 -2.86 -20.72
CA LEU A 88 0.40 -4.01 -21.55
C LEU A 88 1.08 -5.09 -20.68
N PRO A 89 0.87 -6.39 -20.96
CA PRO A 89 1.56 -7.46 -20.24
C PRO A 89 3.05 -7.15 -20.12
N ARG A 90 3.69 -7.48 -18.98
CA ARG A 90 5.10 -7.14 -18.69
C ARG A 90 6.12 -7.58 -19.76
N GLU A 91 5.74 -8.45 -20.69
CA GLU A 91 6.52 -8.79 -21.88
C GLU A 91 6.69 -7.62 -22.87
N PHE A 92 5.79 -6.63 -22.83
CA PHE A 92 5.75 -5.49 -23.77
C PHE A 92 6.13 -4.14 -23.13
N GLU A 93 6.45 -4.10 -21.84
CA GLU A 93 6.76 -2.87 -21.08
C GLU A 93 8.01 -2.17 -21.64
N ASN A 94 9.00 -2.94 -22.10
CA ASN A 94 10.23 -2.42 -22.75
C ASN A 94 10.02 -1.73 -24.10
N ILE A 95 8.79 -1.69 -24.65
CA ILE A 95 8.51 -1.07 -25.97
C ILE A 95 8.08 0.39 -25.82
N LEU A 96 7.55 0.80 -24.65
CA LEU A 96 6.99 2.15 -24.43
C LEU A 96 8.01 3.16 -23.88
N ASP A 97 9.10 2.70 -23.26
CA ASP A 97 10.18 3.57 -22.76
C ASP A 97 11.22 3.96 -23.83
N ALA A 98 10.97 3.59 -25.10
CA ALA A 98 11.87 3.80 -26.23
C ALA A 98 11.47 4.97 -27.16
N SER A 99 10.49 5.79 -26.78
CA SER A 99 9.98 6.93 -27.59
C SER A 99 10.15 8.29 -26.92
#